data_AF-A0A9E4YDI9-F1
#
_entry.id   AF-A0A9E4YDI9-F1
#
_cell.length_a   1.000
_cell.length_b   1.000
_cell.length_c   1.000
_cell.angle_alpha   90.00
_cell.angle_beta   90.00
_cell.angle_gamma   90.00
#
_symmetry.space_group_name_H-M   'P 1'
#
loop_
_entity.id
_entity.type
_entity.pdbx_description
1 polymer ?
#
loop_
_entity_poly.entity_id
_entity_poly.type
_entity_poly.pdbx_seq_one_letter_code
_entity_poly.pdbx_strand_id
1 'polypeptide(L)'
;RGGRSLVINRDTEIDGRLFEGAEVEVEAVRRSNGTLVAVVIEVEEPRVDRSRSEDDDDDDDEEENDSDNSGSGSSRDDDDDDDDDGY
;
A
#
# COMPACT_ATOMS: atom_id res chain seq x y z
N ARG A 1 2.20 27.79 -22.12
CA ARG A 1 1.32 27.80 -20.93
C ARG A 1 1.16 29.26 -20.49
N GLY A 2 -0.06 29.78 -20.42
CA GLY A 2 -0.31 31.10 -19.82
C GLY A 2 -0.39 30.94 -18.30
N GLY A 3 0.60 31.44 -17.58
CA GLY A 3 0.54 31.51 -16.12
C GLY A 3 -0.45 32.59 -15.69
N ARG A 4 -1.15 32.37 -14.58
CA ARG A 4 -1.90 33.41 -13.88
C ARG A 4 -1.05 33.87 -12.71
N SER A 5 -0.96 35.17 -12.49
CA SER A 5 -0.23 35.75 -11.36
C SER A 5 -1.20 36.17 -10.27
N LEU A 6 -0.83 35.93 -9.01
CA LEU A 6 -1.59 36.30 -7.83
C LEU A 6 -0.71 37.12 -6.88
N VAL A 7 -1.33 38.06 -6.18
CA VAL A 7 -0.69 38.82 -5.11
C VAL A 7 -1.03 38.17 -3.77
N ILE A 8 0.01 37.82 -3.03
CA ILE A 8 -0.05 37.32 -1.64
C ILE A 8 0.44 38.45 -0.74
N ASN A 9 -0.27 38.72 0.35
CA ASN A 9 0.09 39.77 1.30
C ASN A 9 -0.08 39.28 2.76
N ARG A 10 -0.01 40.20 3.72
CA ARG A 10 -0.10 39.87 5.15
C ARG A 10 -1.52 39.47 5.60
N ASP A 11 -2.52 39.75 4.77
CA ASP A 11 -3.93 39.42 5.01
C ASP A 11 -4.32 38.06 4.40
N THR A 12 -3.42 37.43 3.61
CA THR A 12 -3.65 36.10 3.05
C THR A 12 -3.45 35.05 4.13
N GLU A 13 -4.47 34.22 4.36
CA GLU A 13 -4.37 33.03 5.20
C GLU A 13 -3.82 31.86 4.38
N ILE A 14 -2.89 31.11 4.97
CA ILE A 14 -2.32 29.91 4.35
C ILE A 14 -2.62 28.76 5.31
N ASP A 15 -3.49 27.85 4.89
CA ASP A 15 -3.80 26.63 5.64
C ASP A 15 -2.94 25.47 5.12
N GLY A 16 -2.10 24.92 6.00
CA GLY A 16 -1.11 23.91 5.67
C GLY A 16 0.29 24.45 5.38
N ARG A 17 1.18 23.54 4.97
CA ARG A 17 2.61 23.83 4.74
C ARG A 17 2.89 23.84 3.24
N LEU A 18 3.27 24.99 2.70
CA LEU A 18 3.69 25.10 1.30
C LEU A 18 5.03 24.38 1.06
N PHE A 19 5.10 23.64 -0.05
CA PHE A 19 6.30 23.02 -0.58
C PHE A 19 6.26 23.03 -2.12
N GLU A 20 7.42 22.85 -2.75
CA GLU A 20 7.48 22.81 -4.22
C GLU A 20 6.71 21.61 -4.77
N GLY A 21 5.82 21.88 -5.73
CA GLY A 21 4.95 20.86 -6.32
C GLY A 21 3.68 20.57 -5.53
N ALA A 22 3.42 21.29 -4.42
CA ALA A 22 2.14 21.20 -3.72
C ALA A 22 0.97 21.59 -4.64
N GLU A 23 -0.09 20.80 -4.60
CA GLU A 23 -1.38 21.17 -5.16
C GLU A 23 -2.11 22.07 -4.15
N VAL A 24 -2.70 23.16 -4.63
CA VAL A 24 -3.34 24.17 -3.78
C VAL A 24 -4.66 24.62 -4.38
N GLU A 25 -5.64 24.85 -3.52
CA GLU A 25 -6.84 25.61 -3.84
C GLU A 25 -6.65 27.07 -3.40
N VAL A 26 -7.06 28.02 -4.26
CA VAL A 26 -6.89 29.44 -3.97
C VAL A 26 -8.20 30.21 -4.12
N GLU A 27 -8.65 30.76 -3.01
CA GLU A 27 -9.71 31.76 -2.98
C GLU A 27 -9.11 33.15 -3.15
N ALA A 28 -9.50 33.86 -4.22
CA ALA A 28 -8.95 35.17 -4.53
C ALA A 28 -10.03 36.18 -4.93
N VAL A 29 -9.87 37.41 -4.48
CA VAL A 29 -10.71 38.54 -4.91
C VAL A 29 -10.06 39.23 -6.10
N ARG A 30 -10.82 39.39 -7.18
CA ARG A 30 -10.42 40.23 -8.31
C ARG A 30 -10.72 41.69 -7.99
N ARG A 31 -9.67 42.52 -7.97
CA ARG A 31 -9.78 43.97 -7.82
C ARG A 31 -10.22 44.62 -9.14
N SER A 32 -10.68 45.87 -9.07
CA SER A 32 -11.16 46.65 -10.23
C SER A 32 -10.11 46.85 -11.32
N ASN A 33 -8.83 46.82 -10.95
CA ASN A 33 -7.69 46.89 -11.87
C ASN A 33 -7.32 45.53 -12.50
N GLY A 34 -8.08 44.47 -12.23
CA GLY A 34 -7.86 43.12 -12.75
C GLY A 34 -6.88 42.27 -11.93
N THR A 35 -6.23 42.82 -10.90
CA THR A 35 -5.34 42.06 -10.02
C THR A 35 -6.11 41.04 -9.18
N LEU A 36 -5.58 39.83 -9.09
CA LEU A 36 -6.06 38.79 -8.17
C LEU A 36 -5.27 38.89 -6.85
N VAL A 37 -5.97 39.10 -5.75
CA VAL A 37 -5.39 39.10 -4.40
C VAL A 37 -5.91 37.87 -3.67
N ALA A 38 -5.00 37.01 -3.20
CA ALA A 38 -5.36 35.81 -2.47
C ALA A 38 -5.92 36.16 -1.08
N VAL A 39 -7.02 35.51 -0.71
CA VAL A 39 -7.64 35.60 0.61
C VAL A 39 -7.25 34.37 1.42
N VAL A 40 -7.44 33.18 0.84
CA VAL A 40 -7.07 31.90 1.45
C VAL A 40 -6.33 31.05 0.43
N ILE A 41 -5.29 30.34 0.89
CA ILE A 41 -4.58 29.31 0.14
C ILE A 41 -4.63 28.03 0.97
N GLU A 42 -5.35 27.04 0.48
CA GLU A 42 -5.44 25.71 1.11
C GLU A 42 -4.46 24.77 0.43
N VAL A 43 -3.56 24.17 1.21
CA VAL A 43 -2.55 23.25 0.69
C VAL A 43 -3.05 21.81 0.84
N GLU A 44 -3.21 21.11 -0.29
CA GLU A 44 -3.58 19.70 -0.25
C GLU A 44 -2.41 18.86 0.30
N GLU A 45 -2.70 18.02 1.30
CA GLU A 45 -1.69 17.12 1.83
C GLU A 45 -1.28 16.09 0.75
N PRO A 46 0.03 15.82 0.62
CA PRO A 46 0.47 14.80 -0.33
C PRO A 46 -0.10 13.45 0.11
N ARG A 47 -0.87 12.82 -0.78
CA ARG A 47 -1.31 11.44 -0.60
C ARG A 47 -0.05 10.57 -0.61
N VAL A 48 0.45 10.22 0.57
CA VAL A 48 1.48 9.20 0.71
C VAL A 48 0.84 7.86 0.37
N ASP A 49 0.94 7.47 -0.90
CA ASP A 49 0.54 6.15 -1.37
C ASP A 49 1.47 5.11 -0.73
N ARG A 50 1.10 4.61 0.45
CA ARG A 50 1.85 3.58 1.19
C ARG A 50 1.66 2.18 0.61
N SER A 51 1.14 2.06 -0.61
CA SER A 51 0.66 0.81 -1.22
C SER A 51 1.77 -0.10 -1.76
N ARG A 52 3.01 -0.03 -1.23
CA ARG A 52 4.12 -0.89 -1.66
C ARG A 52 5.01 -1.27 -0.48
N SER A 53 4.64 -2.34 0.23
CA SER A 53 5.57 -3.33 0.81
C SER A 53 4.83 -4.16 1.86
N GLU A 54 4.15 -5.24 1.47
CA GLU A 54 3.54 -6.22 2.39
C GLU A 54 3.04 -7.44 1.60
N ASP A 55 3.89 -8.08 0.80
CA ASP A 55 3.64 -9.42 0.24
C ASP A 55 4.99 -10.05 -0.17
N ASP A 56 5.93 -10.13 0.77
CA ASP A 56 7.13 -10.97 0.68
C ASP A 56 7.15 -11.82 1.97
N ASP A 57 6.20 -12.76 2.08
CA ASP A 57 6.32 -13.87 3.01
C ASP A 57 6.97 -15.02 2.23
N ASP A 58 8.31 -15.04 2.27
CA ASP A 58 9.16 -16.19 1.99
C ASP A 58 8.80 -17.33 2.98
N ASP A 59 8.10 -18.36 2.50
CA ASP A 59 8.09 -19.68 3.15
C ASP A 59 9.09 -20.58 2.40
N ASP A 60 10.35 -20.43 2.79
CA ASP A 60 11.49 -21.26 2.37
C ASP A 60 11.46 -22.53 3.24
N ASP A 61 10.66 -23.51 2.82
CA ASP A 61 10.40 -24.77 3.52
C ASP A 61 11.41 -25.84 3.06
N GLU A 62 12.64 -25.73 3.56
CA GLU A 62 13.61 -26.83 3.55
C GLU A 62 14.18 -26.99 4.96
N GLU A 63 14.13 -28.21 5.51
CA GLU A 63 15.21 -28.90 6.25
C GLU A 63 14.71 -30.29 6.68
N GLU A 64 15.14 -31.32 5.94
CA GLU A 64 15.11 -32.72 6.35
C GLU A 64 16.33 -33.01 7.25
N ASN A 65 16.16 -33.56 8.47
CA ASN A 65 17.12 -34.50 9.06
C ASN A 65 16.57 -35.26 10.27
N ASP A 66 16.95 -36.53 10.28
CA ASP A 66 16.67 -37.71 11.06
C ASP A 66 17.00 -37.66 12.56
N SER A 67 16.25 -38.43 13.37
CA SER A 67 16.81 -39.46 14.28
C SER A 67 15.72 -40.19 15.10
N ASP A 68 15.50 -41.44 14.71
CA ASP A 68 15.25 -42.66 15.50
C ASP A 68 14.88 -42.55 17.00
N ASN A 69 13.68 -43.04 17.38
CA ASN A 69 13.53 -43.86 18.60
C ASN A 69 12.26 -44.74 18.66
N SER A 70 12.51 -46.05 18.51
CA SER A 70 11.84 -47.26 19.05
C SER A 70 10.37 -47.27 19.53
N GLY A 71 9.61 -48.27 19.06
CA GLY A 71 8.35 -48.71 19.68
C GLY A 71 7.66 -49.86 18.95
N SER A 72 7.85 -51.07 19.47
CA SER A 72 7.44 -52.38 18.93
C SER A 72 5.93 -52.57 18.69
N GLY A 73 5.56 -53.35 17.67
CA GLY A 73 4.20 -53.87 17.49
C GLY A 73 4.06 -54.83 16.32
N SER A 74 4.35 -56.10 16.56
CA SER A 74 4.30 -57.24 15.64
C SER A 74 2.88 -57.74 15.33
N SER A 75 2.61 -58.10 14.07
CA SER A 75 1.86 -59.33 13.70
C SER A 75 1.96 -59.60 12.20
N ARG A 76 2.25 -60.85 11.87
CA ARG A 76 2.39 -61.46 10.54
C ARG A 76 1.08 -62.16 10.25
N ASP A 77 0.59 -62.09 9.01
CA ASP A 77 -0.27 -63.06 8.31
C ASP A 77 -0.12 -62.66 6.82
N ASP A 78 0.75 -63.27 6.01
CA ASP A 78 0.57 -64.56 5.32
C ASP A 78 -0.87 -64.75 4.80
N ASP A 79 -1.07 -64.51 3.49
CA ASP A 79 -1.56 -65.52 2.52
C ASP A 79 -2.04 -64.84 1.21
N ASP A 80 -1.47 -65.32 0.11
CA ASP A 80 -1.96 -65.20 -1.27
C ASP A 80 -3.42 -65.70 -1.38
N ASP A 81 -4.25 -65.06 -2.21
CA ASP A 81 -5.01 -65.77 -3.27
C ASP A 81 -5.86 -64.80 -4.11
N ASP A 82 -5.76 -65.00 -5.43
CA ASP A 82 -6.62 -64.51 -6.51
C ASP A 82 -8.08 -65.01 -6.37
N ASP A 83 -9.07 -64.18 -6.74
CA ASP A 83 -10.37 -64.52 -7.37
C ASP A 83 -11.17 -63.20 -7.49
N ASP A 84 -11.36 -62.59 -8.67
CA ASP A 84 -12.37 -62.87 -9.71
C ASP A 84 -13.80 -63.17 -9.20
N ASP A 85 -14.65 -62.13 -9.12
CA ASP A 85 -16.04 -62.19 -9.60
C ASP A 85 -16.67 -60.80 -9.79
N GLY A 86 -17.24 -60.58 -10.99
CA GLY A 86 -17.79 -59.31 -11.42
C GLY A 86 -19.25 -59.05 -11.07
N TYR A 87 -19.72 -57.85 -11.49
CA TYR A 87 -21.10 -57.53 -11.84
C TYR A 87 -21.13 -56.54 -13.00
#